data_AF-A0A9D1DGQ4-F1
#
_entry.id   AF-A0A9D1DGQ4-F1
#
_cell.length_a   1.000
_cell.length_b   1.000
_cell.length_c   1.000
_cell.angle_alpha   90.00
_cell.angle_beta   90.00
_cell.angle_gamma   90.00
#
_symmetry.space_group_name_H-M   'P 1'
#
loop_
_entity.id
_entity.type
_entity.pdbx_description
1 polymer ?
#
loop_
_entity_poly.entity_id
_entity_poly.type
_entity_poly.pdbx_seq_one_letter_code
_entity_poly.pdbx_strand_id
1 'polypeptide(L)'
;MTQITLNNQTYDATVSGTSRDTAWGNRESKSITLAMDYETAMATFVDDVPWSILYQGPDYYDPETQQMVTPPVKEYDNSDYCLAGDVTDHRDGTITVKMGKPTAAEINQILMEAMTR
;
A
#
# COMPACT_ATOMS: atom_id res chain seq x y z
N MET A 1 -2.97 7.81 13.15
CA MET A 1 -1.81 6.94 12.81
C MET A 1 -2.14 6.19 11.52
N THR A 2 -1.15 5.97 10.66
CA THR A 2 -1.28 5.12 9.47
C THR A 2 -0.17 4.08 9.50
N GLN A 3 -0.55 2.82 9.33
CA GLN A 3 0.36 1.68 9.22
C GLN A 3 -0.07 0.84 8.02
N ILE A 4 0.81 -0.06 7.58
CA ILE A 4 0.45 -1.12 6.65
C ILE A 4 0.65 -2.48 7.30
N THR A 5 -0.15 -3.45 6.90
CA THR A 5 0.07 -4.86 7.22
C THR A 5 0.47 -5.59 5.95
N LEU A 6 1.60 -6.29 5.98
CA LEU A 6 2.20 -7.00 4.85
C LEU A 6 2.85 -8.27 5.40
N ASN A 7 2.56 -9.45 4.83
CA ASN A 7 3.05 -10.74 5.34
C ASN A 7 2.85 -10.93 6.86
N ASN A 8 1.68 -10.55 7.37
CA ASN A 8 1.32 -10.62 8.80
C ASN A 8 2.19 -9.76 9.73
N GLN A 9 3.00 -8.85 9.18
CA GLN A 9 3.77 -7.86 9.94
C GLN A 9 3.19 -6.46 9.72
N THR A 10 3.25 -5.62 10.74
CA THR A 10 2.76 -4.24 10.68
C THR A 10 3.92 -3.26 10.68
N TYR A 11 3.87 -2.29 9.78
CA TYR A 11 4.89 -1.25 9.62
C TYR A 11 4.26 0.14 9.69
N ASP A 12 4.90 1.06 10.41
CA ASP A 12 4.56 2.48 10.32
C ASP A 12 4.86 2.99 8.91
N ALA A 13 3.89 3.64 8.29
CA ALA A 13 4.00 4.06 6.90
C ALA A 13 3.20 5.33 6.60
N THR A 14 3.70 6.09 5.63
CA THR A 14 2.91 7.11 4.93
C THR A 14 2.44 6.53 3.61
N VAL A 15 1.15 6.59 3.34
CA VAL A 15 0.57 6.10 2.08
C VAL A 15 -0.07 7.24 1.33
N SER A 16 0.30 7.43 0.07
CA SER A 16 -0.35 8.34 -0.86
C SER A 16 -0.96 7.54 -2.01
N GLY A 17 -2.18 7.89 -2.43
CA GLY A 17 -2.90 7.18 -3.49
C GLY A 17 -3.26 8.12 -4.64
N THR A 18 -3.17 7.61 -5.86
CA THR A 18 -3.59 8.30 -7.08
C THR A 18 -4.60 7.42 -7.81
N SER A 19 -5.85 7.87 -7.88
CA SER A 19 -6.93 7.13 -8.55
C SER A 19 -6.72 6.99 -10.07
N ARG A 20 -5.95 7.92 -10.65
CA ARG A 20 -5.60 7.95 -12.06
C ARG A 20 -4.20 8.51 -12.24
N ASP A 21 -3.19 7.65 -12.21
CA ASP A 21 -1.80 8.04 -12.39
C ASP A 21 -1.49 8.22 -13.89
N THR A 22 -1.59 9.45 -14.39
CA THR A 22 -1.39 9.76 -15.81
C THR A 22 0.05 9.55 -16.27
N ALA A 23 1.03 9.61 -15.34
CA ALA A 23 2.42 9.26 -15.64
C ALA A 23 2.62 7.75 -15.82
N TRP A 24 1.59 6.96 -15.48
CA TRP A 24 1.63 5.51 -15.37
C TRP A 24 0.44 4.84 -16.07
N GLY A 25 0.13 5.34 -17.27
CA GLY A 25 -0.90 4.72 -18.12
C GLY A 25 -2.32 4.84 -17.57
N ASN A 26 -2.59 5.83 -16.69
CA ASN A 26 -3.85 5.99 -15.96
C ASN A 26 -4.14 4.87 -14.95
N ARG A 27 -3.11 4.12 -14.53
CA ARG A 27 -3.23 3.09 -13.51
C ARG A 27 -3.63 3.71 -12.17
N GLU A 28 -4.44 3.00 -11.40
CA GLU A 28 -4.64 3.31 -9.99
C GLU A 28 -3.39 2.88 -9.20
N SER A 29 -2.71 3.84 -8.54
CA SER A 29 -1.43 3.61 -7.89
C SER A 29 -1.41 4.09 -6.44
N LYS A 30 -0.54 3.50 -5.64
CA LYS A 30 -0.25 3.91 -4.26
C LYS A 30 1.26 3.92 -4.03
N SER A 31 1.76 4.95 -3.37
CA SER A 31 3.14 5.02 -2.90
C SER A 31 3.16 4.82 -1.40
N ILE A 32 3.94 3.84 -0.95
CA ILE A 32 4.10 3.49 0.46
C ILE A 32 5.51 3.92 0.87
N THR A 33 5.61 4.86 1.81
CA THR A 33 6.89 5.27 2.39
C THR A 33 7.01 4.75 3.82
N LEU A 34 8.06 3.98 4.11
CA LEU A 34 8.32 3.40 5.43
C LEU A 34 9.82 3.31 5.73
N ALA A 35 10.16 3.15 7.01
CA ALA A 35 11.53 2.89 7.45
C ALA A 35 11.87 1.41 7.24
N MET A 36 12.67 1.13 6.22
CA MET A 36 13.08 -0.22 5.80
C MET A 36 14.29 -0.09 4.86
N ASP A 37 15.19 -1.06 4.86
CA ASP A 37 16.28 -1.08 3.89
C ASP A 37 15.81 -1.62 2.52
N TYR A 38 16.55 -1.27 1.46
CA TYR A 38 16.16 -1.61 0.09
C TYR A 38 16.09 -3.13 -0.17
N GLU A 39 17.01 -3.91 0.40
CA GLU A 39 17.05 -5.37 0.18
C GLU A 39 15.84 -6.05 0.84
N THR A 40 15.53 -5.70 2.08
CA THR A 40 14.32 -6.14 2.79
C THR A 40 13.07 -5.71 2.04
N ALA A 41 13.02 -4.49 1.50
CA ALA A 41 11.88 -4.01 0.74
C ALA A 41 11.61 -4.88 -0.49
N MET A 42 12.64 -5.14 -1.30
CA MET A 42 12.51 -5.99 -2.50
C MET A 42 12.14 -7.44 -2.18
N ALA A 43 12.52 -7.94 -1.01
CA ALA A 43 12.14 -9.28 -0.55
C ALA A 43 10.71 -9.33 0.03
N THR A 44 10.21 -8.23 0.58
CA THR A 44 8.90 -8.18 1.27
C THR A 44 7.77 -7.78 0.33
N PHE A 45 8.01 -6.81 -0.55
CA PHE A 45 7.05 -6.33 -1.54
C PHE A 45 7.24 -7.11 -2.85
N VAL A 46 6.70 -8.32 -2.90
CA VAL A 46 6.67 -9.12 -4.14
C VAL A 46 5.26 -9.13 -4.74
N ASP A 47 5.17 -9.59 -5.99
CA ASP A 47 3.88 -9.73 -6.66
C ASP A 47 2.93 -10.64 -5.87
N ASP A 48 1.64 -10.31 -5.92
CA ASP A 48 0.54 -11.03 -5.27
C ASP A 48 0.61 -11.12 -3.74
N VAL A 49 1.49 -10.35 -3.07
CA VAL A 49 1.47 -10.27 -1.60
C VAL A 49 0.27 -9.45 -1.13
N PRO A 50 -0.65 -10.02 -0.34
CA PRO A 50 -1.76 -9.28 0.20
C PRO A 50 -1.27 -8.27 1.24
N TRP A 51 -1.80 -7.05 1.16
CA TRP A 51 -1.50 -6.00 2.12
C TRP A 51 -2.71 -5.11 2.39
N SER A 52 -2.72 -4.52 3.58
CA SER A 52 -3.81 -3.65 4.05
C SER A 52 -3.26 -2.36 4.63
N ILE A 53 -4.06 -1.30 4.58
CA ILE A 53 -3.81 -0.07 5.32
C ILE A 53 -4.55 -0.14 6.65
N LEU A 54 -3.84 0.03 7.76
CA LEU A 54 -4.41 0.24 9.07
C LEU A 54 -4.45 1.74 9.36
N TYR A 55 -5.65 2.29 9.54
CA TYR A 55 -5.84 3.70 9.83
C TYR A 55 -6.55 3.88 11.17
N GLN A 56 -5.94 4.68 12.02
CA GLN A 56 -6.55 5.20 13.23
C GLN A 56 -6.72 6.71 13.11
N GLY A 57 -7.97 7.17 13.18
CA GLY A 57 -8.28 8.59 13.24
C GLY A 57 -7.65 9.26 14.47
N PRO A 58 -7.54 10.59 14.49
CA PRO A 58 -7.11 11.31 15.68
C PRO A 58 -8.12 11.13 16.82
N ASP A 59 -7.63 11.28 18.06
CA ASP A 59 -8.52 11.36 19.22
C ASP A 59 -9.48 12.54 19.05
N TYR A 60 -10.71 12.37 19.52
CA TYR A 60 -11.72 13.41 19.50
C TYR A 60 -12.42 13.52 20.85
N TYR A 61 -12.92 14.72 21.16
CA TYR A 61 -13.70 14.95 22.35
C TYR A 61 -15.16 14.55 22.10
N ASP A 62 -15.68 13.64 22.93
CA ASP A 62 -17.08 13.24 22.92
C ASP A 62 -17.88 14.14 23.89
N PRO A 63 -18.82 14.98 23.38
CA PRO A 63 -19.58 15.89 24.21
C PRO A 63 -20.63 15.20 25.11
N GLU A 64 -21.07 13.97 24.79
CA GLU A 64 -22.06 13.25 25.59
C GLU A 64 -21.44 12.64 26.85
N THR A 65 -20.25 12.07 26.70
CA THR A 65 -19.51 11.42 27.79
C THR A 65 -18.50 12.34 28.48
N GLN A 66 -18.23 13.52 27.90
CA GLN A 66 -17.24 14.50 28.35
C GLN A 66 -15.81 13.94 28.42
N GLN A 67 -15.48 13.00 27.55
CA GLN A 67 -14.20 12.31 27.54
C GLN A 67 -13.51 12.40 26.19
N MET A 68 -12.18 12.24 26.19
CA MET A 68 -11.43 12.00 24.96
C MET A 68 -11.62 10.55 24.55
N VAL A 69 -12.00 10.35 23.28
CA VAL A 69 -12.21 9.03 22.68
C VAL A 69 -11.16 8.80 21.61
N THR A 70 -10.47 7.67 21.74
CA THR A 70 -9.59 7.16 20.71
C THR A 70 -10.40 6.25 19.78
N PRO A 71 -10.53 6.60 18.49
CA PRO A 71 -11.30 5.78 17.55
C PRO A 71 -10.62 4.41 17.33
N PRO A 72 -11.41 3.36 17.05
CA PRO A 72 -10.87 2.05 16.70
C PRO A 72 -10.09 2.12 15.38
N VAL A 73 -9.10 1.22 15.25
CA VAL A 73 -8.36 1.04 14.00
C VAL A 73 -9.30 0.46 12.94
N LYS A 74 -9.27 1.05 11.74
CA LYS A 74 -9.95 0.53 10.55
C LYS A 74 -8.93 -0.09 9.61
N GLU A 75 -9.25 -1.26 9.10
CA GLU A 75 -8.46 -1.94 8.08
C GLU A 75 -9.09 -1.71 6.70
N TYR A 76 -8.25 -1.36 5.73
CA TYR A 76 -8.61 -1.25 4.32
C TYR A 76 -7.78 -2.22 3.52
N ASP A 77 -8.41 -3.22 2.93
CA ASP A 77 -7.75 -4.17 2.05
C ASP A 77 -7.22 -3.48 0.78
N ASN A 78 -5.98 -3.78 0.42
CA ASN A 78 -5.31 -3.30 -0.79
C ASN A 78 -4.62 -4.46 -1.53
N SER A 79 -5.09 -5.70 -1.32
CA SER A 79 -4.58 -6.90 -2.00
C SER A 79 -4.59 -6.83 -3.54
N ASP A 80 -5.46 -6.03 -4.14
CA ASP A 80 -5.50 -5.79 -5.60
C ASP A 80 -4.31 -4.97 -6.14
N TYR A 81 -3.46 -4.40 -5.28
CA TYR A 81 -2.29 -3.59 -5.68
C TYR A 81 -1.01 -4.41 -5.54
N CYS A 82 -0.33 -4.65 -6.65
CA CYS A 82 0.95 -5.38 -6.70
C CYS A 82 2.13 -4.41 -6.89
N LEU A 83 3.36 -4.92 -6.75
CA LEU A 83 4.55 -4.15 -7.07
C LEU A 83 4.60 -3.89 -8.57
N ALA A 84 4.32 -2.64 -8.96
CA ALA A 84 4.20 -2.28 -10.37
C ALA A 84 5.29 -1.31 -10.84
N GLY A 85 6.22 -0.93 -9.95
CA GLY A 85 7.07 0.23 -10.17
C GLY A 85 8.31 0.37 -9.36
N ASP A 86 8.79 1.60 -9.37
CA ASP A 86 10.03 1.97 -8.73
C ASP A 86 9.95 1.76 -7.22
N VAL A 87 11.04 1.20 -6.71
CA VAL A 87 11.40 1.26 -5.30
C VAL A 87 12.51 2.28 -5.16
N THR A 88 12.25 3.35 -4.42
CA THR A 88 13.17 4.47 -4.25
C THR A 88 13.74 4.45 -2.83
N ASP A 89 15.07 4.36 -2.71
CA ASP A 89 15.80 4.56 -1.45
C ASP A 89 16.16 6.05 -1.31
N HIS A 90 15.68 6.69 -0.24
CA HIS A 90 15.92 8.12 0.02
C HIS A 90 17.25 8.40 0.71
N ARG A 91 18.02 7.36 1.08
CA ARG A 91 19.29 7.44 1.81
C ARG A 91 19.19 8.06 3.21
N ASP A 92 17.99 8.18 3.75
CA ASP A 92 17.69 8.67 5.10
C ASP A 92 17.16 7.57 6.04
N GLY A 93 17.22 6.30 5.59
CA GLY A 93 16.65 5.16 6.29
C GLY A 93 15.20 4.86 5.92
N THR A 94 14.62 5.60 4.97
CA THR A 94 13.30 5.33 4.41
C THR A 94 13.36 4.94 2.94
N ILE A 95 12.36 4.18 2.53
CA ILE A 95 12.13 3.78 1.14
C ILE A 95 10.70 4.12 0.74
N THR A 96 10.48 4.37 -0.55
CA THR A 96 9.14 4.45 -1.15
C THR A 96 8.95 3.33 -2.15
N VAL A 97 7.91 2.51 -1.96
CA VAL A 97 7.49 1.46 -2.88
C VAL A 97 6.25 1.92 -3.64
N LYS A 98 6.30 1.85 -4.97
CA LYS A 98 5.15 2.18 -5.83
C LYS A 98 4.35 0.93 -6.21
N MET A 99 3.17 0.81 -5.61
CA MET A 99 2.20 -0.27 -5.84
C MET A 99 1.13 0.18 -6.84
N GLY A 100 0.57 -0.74 -7.62
CA GLY A 100 -0.47 -0.41 -8.59
C GLY A 100 -1.36 -1.58 -8.94
N LYS A 101 -2.63 -1.31 -9.25
CA LYS A 101 -3.53 -2.33 -9.78
C LYS A 101 -3.07 -2.80 -11.16
N PRO A 102 -3.21 -4.09 -11.52
CA PRO A 102 -3.00 -4.53 -12.88
C PRO A 102 -3.90 -3.76 -13.85
N THR A 103 -3.34 -3.38 -14.99
CA THR A 103 -4.11 -2.80 -16.10
C THR A 103 -4.88 -3.90 -16.83
N ALA A 104 -5.96 -3.53 -17.54
CA ALA A 104 -6.71 -4.49 -18.35
C ALA A 104 -5.82 -5.20 -19.41
N ALA A 105 -4.79 -4.52 -19.91
CA ALA A 105 -3.84 -5.11 -20.85
C ALA A 105 -2.98 -6.20 -20.19
N GLU A 106 -2.47 -5.96 -18.98
CA GLU A 106 -1.70 -6.95 -18.21
C GLU A 106 -2.57 -8.14 -17.82
N ILE A 107 -3.80 -7.91 -17.37
CA ILE A 107 -4.76 -8.98 -17.06
C ILE A 107 -5.00 -9.84 -18.31
N ASN A 108 -5.24 -9.23 -19.47
CA ASN A 108 -5.44 -9.96 -20.72
C ASN A 108 -4.21 -10.78 -21.11
N GLN A 109 -3.01 -10.24 -20.92
CA GLN A 109 -1.77 -10.96 -21.21
C GLN A 109 -1.61 -12.18 -20.28
N ILE A 110 -1.81 -12.01 -18.98
CA ILE A 110 -1.76 -13.10 -18.00
C ILE A 110 -2.76 -14.21 -18.36
N LEU A 111 -3.99 -13.82 -18.74
CA LEU A 111 -5.02 -14.77 -19.17
C LEU A 111 -4.62 -15.52 -20.44
N MET A 112 -4.05 -14.84 -21.44
CA MET A 112 -3.57 -15.51 -22.67
C MET A 112 -2.43 -16.48 -22.39
N GLU A 113 -1.46 -16.09 -21.56
CA GLU A 113 -0.35 -16.96 -21.16
C GLU A 113 -0.84 -18.21 -20.41
N ALA A 114 -1.82 -18.05 -19.52
CA ALA A 114 -2.43 -19.17 -18.78
C ALA A 114 -3.20 -20.14 -19.69
N MET A 115 -3.82 -19.66 -20.76
CA MET A 115 -4.54 -20.51 -21.74
C MET A 115 -3.62 -21.24 -22.72
N THR A 116 -2.35 -20.87 -22.81
CA THR A 116 -1.37 -21.45 -23.76
C THR A 116 -0.41 -22.44 -23.08
N ARG A 117 -0.55 -22.64 -21.76
CA ARG A 117 0.22 -23.61 -20.96
C ARG A 117 -0.49 -24.96 -20.82
#